data_AF-A4X726-F1
#
_entry.id   AF-A4X726-F1
#
_cell.length_a   1.000
_cell.length_b   1.000
_cell.length_c   1.000
_cell.angle_alpha   90.00
_cell.angle_beta   90.00
_cell.angle_gamma   90.00
#
_symmetry.space_group_name_H-M   'P 1'
#
loop_
_entity.id
_entity.type
_entity.pdbx_description
1 polymer ?
#
loop_
_entity_poly.entity_id
_entity_poly.type
_entity_poly.pdbx_seq_one_letter_code
_entity_poly.pdbx_strand_id
1 'polypeptide(L)'
;MKQMTLSALEEIMHTCAGDDESTDSFQQAPERAFADLGYDSLALLETQSVIRREYGVDLSEQALSEAETPQQLVDLVNRCLSAA
;
A
#
# COMPACT_ATOMS: atom_id res chain seq x y z
N MET A 1 -3.99 16.50 9.77
CA MET A 1 -3.14 16.02 8.65
C MET A 1 -3.53 14.56 8.42
N LYS A 2 -3.83 14.17 7.18
CA LYS A 2 -4.12 12.77 6.86
C LYS A 2 -2.77 12.03 6.81
N GLN A 3 -2.68 10.88 7.45
CA GLN A 3 -1.48 10.04 7.46
C GLN A 3 -1.91 8.62 7.11
N MET A 4 -1.15 7.94 6.26
CA MET A 4 -1.35 6.54 5.97
C MET A 4 -0.76 5.69 7.11
N THR A 5 -1.49 4.63 7.48
CA THR A 5 -1.06 3.61 8.43
C THR A 5 -1.04 2.24 7.76
N LEU A 6 -0.32 1.27 8.34
CA LEU A 6 -0.30 -0.12 7.86
C LEU A 6 -1.70 -0.73 7.84
N SER A 7 -2.52 -0.49 8.87
CA SER A 7 -3.90 -0.98 8.92
C SER A 7 -4.77 -0.39 7.81
N ALA A 8 -4.63 0.91 7.51
CA ALA A 8 -5.38 1.52 6.41
C ALA A 8 -4.93 0.98 5.05
N LEU A 9 -3.62 0.73 4.88
CA LEU A 9 -3.10 0.08 3.68
C LEU A 9 -3.64 -1.35 3.53
N GLU A 10 -3.68 -2.10 4.64
CA GLU A 10 -4.22 -3.47 4.69
C GLU A 10 -5.69 -3.51 4.27
N GLU A 11 -6.53 -2.60 4.79
CA GLU A 11 -7.95 -2.49 4.42
C GLU A 11 -8.14 -2.16 2.93
N ILE A 12 -7.33 -1.25 2.38
CA ILE A 12 -7.37 -0.89 0.96
C ILE A 12 -6.95 -2.08 0.11
N MET A 13 -5.83 -2.72 0.43
CA MET A 13 -5.29 -3.84 -0.33
C MET A 13 -6.22 -5.05 -0.29
N HIS A 14 -6.85 -5.34 0.85
CA HIS A 14 -7.85 -6.39 0.98
C HIS A 14 -9.09 -6.11 0.11
N THR A 15 -9.51 -4.85 0.02
CA THR A 15 -10.62 -4.46 -0.86
C THR A 15 -10.25 -4.60 -2.34
N CYS A 16 -8.99 -4.31 -2.70
CA CYS A 16 -8.48 -4.41 -4.07
C CYS A 16 -8.16 -5.84 -4.52
N ALA A 17 -7.68 -6.70 -3.63
CA ALA A 17 -7.31 -8.08 -3.94
C ALA A 17 -8.53 -9.01 -4.08
N GLY A 18 -9.67 -8.66 -3.49
CA GLY A 18 -10.84 -9.55 -3.41
C GLY A 18 -10.76 -10.47 -2.20
N ASP A 19 -11.72 -11.38 -2.05
CA ASP A 19 -11.92 -12.30 -0.91
C ASP A 19 -10.78 -13.35 -0.72
N ASP A 20 -9.57 -13.06 -1.19
CA ASP A 20 -8.38 -13.87 -0.99
C ASP A 20 -7.85 -13.67 0.43
N GLU A 21 -7.80 -14.76 1.21
CA GLU A 21 -7.34 -14.83 2.60
C GLU A 21 -5.88 -14.38 2.71
N SER A 22 -5.66 -13.07 2.75
CA SER A 22 -4.38 -12.46 3.11
C SER A 22 -4.03 -12.95 4.51
N THR A 23 -3.08 -13.87 4.61
CA THR A 23 -2.91 -14.70 5.81
C THR A 23 -2.16 -13.99 6.94
N ASP A 24 -1.37 -12.97 6.58
CA ASP A 24 -0.51 -12.21 7.48
C ASP A 24 -0.90 -10.73 7.48
N SER A 25 -1.23 -10.19 8.66
CA SER A 25 -1.47 -8.75 8.80
C SER A 25 -0.19 -7.95 8.55
N PHE A 26 -0.31 -6.81 7.88
CA PHE A 26 0.82 -5.91 7.63
C PHE A 26 1.45 -5.38 8.92
N GLN A 27 0.70 -5.39 10.03
CA GLN A 27 1.26 -5.03 11.34
C GLN A 27 2.21 -6.10 11.90
N GLN A 28 2.04 -7.37 11.51
CA GLN A 28 2.90 -8.47 11.96
C GLN A 28 4.12 -8.65 11.05
N ALA A 29 3.99 -8.32 9.77
CA ALA A 29 5.05 -8.49 8.77
C ALA A 29 5.21 -7.25 7.85
N PRO A 30 5.49 -6.05 8.40
CA PRO A 30 5.53 -4.81 7.62
C PRO A 30 6.68 -4.74 6.61
N GLU A 31 7.76 -5.47 6.87
CA GLU A 31 8.95 -5.55 6.01
C GLU A 31 8.92 -6.74 5.05
N ARG A 32 7.83 -7.52 5.05
CA ARG A 32 7.69 -8.67 4.15
C ARG A 32 7.21 -8.19 2.79
N ALA A 33 7.75 -8.77 1.73
CA ALA A 33 7.39 -8.40 0.38
C ALA A 33 5.90 -8.73 0.11
N PHE A 34 5.23 -7.89 -0.66
CA PHE A 34 3.84 -8.11 -1.05
C PHE A 34 3.62 -9.47 -1.72
N ALA A 35 4.56 -9.92 -2.55
CA ALA A 35 4.52 -11.25 -3.18
C ALA A 35 4.55 -12.39 -2.15
N ASP A 36 5.33 -12.25 -1.07
CA ASP A 36 5.39 -13.25 0.01
C ASP A 36 4.16 -13.23 0.92
N LEU A 37 3.38 -12.14 0.88
CA LEU A 37 2.10 -11.94 1.56
C LEU A 37 0.90 -12.39 0.71
N GLY A 38 1.14 -12.85 -0.52
CA GLY A 38 0.10 -13.32 -1.44
C GLY A 38 -0.51 -12.22 -2.33
N TYR A 39 0.06 -11.02 -2.36
CA TYR A 39 -0.42 -9.94 -3.21
C TYR A 39 0.30 -9.91 -4.56
N ASP A 40 -0.51 -9.94 -5.62
CA ASP A 40 -0.05 -9.78 -6.99
C ASP A 40 0.14 -8.31 -7.40
N SER A 41 0.85 -8.09 -8.50
CA SER A 41 1.09 -6.75 -9.06
C SER A 41 -0.22 -6.01 -9.39
N LEU A 42 -1.29 -6.71 -9.77
CA LEU A 42 -2.59 -6.08 -10.06
C LEU A 42 -3.20 -5.45 -8.80
N ALA A 43 -3.13 -6.13 -7.65
CA ALA A 43 -3.62 -5.60 -6.39
C ALA A 43 -2.85 -4.31 -5.99
N LEU A 44 -1.54 -4.26 -6.25
CA LEU A 44 -0.73 -3.08 -6.01
C LEU A 44 -1.10 -1.89 -6.92
N LEU A 45 -1.37 -2.13 -8.19
CA LEU A 45 -1.79 -1.09 -9.14
C LEU A 45 -3.17 -0.50 -8.80
N GLU A 46 -4.12 -1.36 -8.42
CA GLU A 46 -5.44 -0.92 -7.95
C GLU A 46 -5.32 -0.12 -6.65
N THR A 47 -4.53 -0.62 -5.70
CA THR A 47 -4.23 0.04 -4.42
C THR A 47 -3.62 1.43 -4.63
N GLN A 48 -2.67 1.56 -5.56
CA GLN A 48 -2.08 2.85 -5.93
C GLN A 48 -3.17 3.84 -6.39
N SER A 49 -4.10 3.38 -7.22
CA SER A 49 -5.19 4.22 -7.75
C SER A 49 -6.17 4.66 -6.65
N VAL A 50 -6.48 3.77 -5.69
CA VAL A 50 -7.29 4.11 -4.51
C VAL A 50 -6.56 5.13 -3.64
N ILE A 51 -5.27 4.91 -3.34
CA ILE A 51 -4.48 5.84 -2.51
C ILE A 51 -4.41 7.24 -3.14
N ARG A 52 -4.12 7.34 -4.45
CA ARG A 52 -4.09 8.64 -5.15
C ARG A 52 -5.41 9.40 -5.00
N ARG A 53 -6.53 8.70 -5.16
CA ARG A 53 -7.88 9.27 -5.03
C ARG A 53 -8.23 9.65 -3.60
N GLU A 54 -7.96 8.78 -2.63
CA GLU A 54 -8.36 8.97 -1.23
C GLU A 54 -7.45 9.95 -0.48
N TYR A 55 -6.15 9.89 -0.71
CA TYR A 55 -5.13 10.68 -0.01
C TYR A 55 -4.71 11.92 -0.79
N GLY A 56 -5.10 12.05 -2.07
CA GLY A 56 -4.77 13.22 -2.89
C GLY A 56 -3.28 13.35 -3.21
N VAL A 57 -2.55 12.23 -3.17
CA VAL A 57 -1.11 12.18 -3.46
C VAL A 57 -0.87 11.75 -4.90
N ASP A 58 0.23 12.21 -5.49
CA ASP A 58 0.73 11.67 -6.75
C ASP A 58 1.77 10.58 -6.46
N LEU A 59 1.39 9.33 -6.72
CA LEU A 59 2.28 8.17 -6.66
C LEU A 59 2.65 7.78 -8.08
N SER A 60 3.91 7.96 -8.45
CA SER A 60 4.42 7.48 -9.72
C SER A 60 4.56 5.96 -9.74
N GLU A 61 4.46 5.35 -10.91
CA GLU A 61 4.68 3.91 -11.09
C GLU A 61 6.09 3.49 -10.67
N GLN A 62 7.08 4.36 -10.88
CA GLN A 62 8.45 4.11 -10.45
C GLN A 62 8.57 4.07 -8.93
N ALA A 63 7.95 5.03 -8.21
CA ALA A 63 7.97 5.04 -6.76
C ALA A 63 7.22 3.84 -6.16
N LEU A 64 6.13 3.39 -6.81
CA LEU A 64 5.44 2.16 -6.42
C LEU A 64 6.32 0.91 -6.63
N SER A 65 7.07 0.86 -7.72
CA SER A 65 8.00 -0.25 -8.00
C SER A 65 9.16 -0.31 -7.00
N GLU A 66 9.52 0.81 -6.36
CA GLU A 66 10.51 0.85 -5.28
C GLU A 66 9.92 0.47 -3.90
N ALA A 67 8.59 0.42 -3.78
CA ALA A 67 7.88 0.07 -2.56
C ALA A 67 7.40 -1.38 -2.62
N GLU A 68 8.30 -2.31 -2.32
CA GLU A 68 8.04 -3.76 -2.40
C GLU A 68 7.38 -4.32 -1.12
N THR A 69 7.35 -3.53 -0.04
CA THR A 69 6.83 -3.91 1.28
C THR A 69 5.76 -2.93 1.79
N PRO A 70 4.84 -3.37 2.67
CA PRO A 70 3.84 -2.50 3.31
C PRO A 70 4.46 -1.27 3.98
N GLN A 71 5.57 -1.44 4.69
CA GLN A 71 6.28 -0.36 5.37
C GLN A 71 6.76 0.70 4.37
N GLN A 72 7.40 0.28 3.28
CA GLN A 72 7.91 1.20 2.27
C GLN A 72 6.79 1.99 1.59
N LEU A 73 5.64 1.36 1.32
CA LEU A 73 4.51 2.01 0.68
C LEU A 73 3.85 3.05 1.59
N VAL A 74 3.67 2.72 2.88
CA VAL A 74 3.19 3.67 3.90
C VAL A 74 4.13 4.86 4.01
N ASP A 75 5.43 4.61 4.10
CA ASP A 75 6.45 5.66 4.21
C ASP A 75 6.48 6.55 2.97
N LEU A 76 6.38 5.95 1.78
CA LEU A 76 6.30 6.70 0.52
C LEU A 76 5.11 7.66 0.49
N VAL A 77 3.94 7.19 0.88
CA VAL A 77 2.72 8.00 0.86
C VAL A 77 2.76 9.09 1.92
N ASN A 78 3.28 8.78 3.10
CA ASN A 78 3.47 9.78 4.16
C ASN A 78 4.49 10.86 3.76
N ARG A 79 5.53 10.50 2.99
CA ARG A 79 6.44 11.49 2.39
C ARG A 79 5.71 12.41 1.42
N CYS A 80 4.87 11.87 0.53
CA CYS A 80 4.06 12.66 -0.40
C CYS A 80 3.08 13.59 0.34
N LEU A 81 2.41 13.09 1.38
CA LEU A 81 1.46 13.86 2.20
C LEU A 81 2.13 14.99 2.97
N SER A 82 3.39 14.80 3.40
CA SER A 82 4.16 15.85 4.08
C SER A 82 4.76 16.87 3.13
N ALA A 83 4.88 16.56 1.84
CA ALA A 83 5.41 17.44 0.82
C ALA A 83 4.33 18.29 0.11
N ALA A 84 3.05 17.95 0.33
CA ALA A 84 1.87 18.66 -0.18
C ALA A 84 1.39 19.76 0.80
#